data_AF-A0A2M7MZT8-F1
#
_entry.id   AF-A0A2M7MZT8-F1
#
_cell.length_a   1.000
_cell.length_b   1.000
_cell.length_c   1.000
_cell.angle_alpha   90.00
_cell.angle_beta   90.00
_cell.angle_gamma   90.00
#
_symmetry.space_group_name_H-M   'P 1'
#
loop_
_entity.id
_entity.type
_entity.pdbx_description
1 polymer ?
#
loop_
_entity_poly.entity_id
_entity_poly.type
_entity_poly.pdbx_seq_one_letter_code
_entity_poly.pdbx_strand_id
1 'polypeptide(L)'
;MKTITVIFSILFFSSALAFSQNVGDTLVSNNPAITKVKVFYFHITDRCHTCYSIETNVRKTLFKNFKNELDSGIIDLQILNCEKLENVALVKKYNAYGSTLALTKIENGAEVKIDDITNFAFSKIHDESVFISELKLKIQELLKP
;
A
#
# COMPACT_ATOMS: atom_id res chain seq x y z
N MET A 1 -31.10 25.41 42.80
CA MET A 1 -29.70 25.10 42.41
C MET A 1 -29.68 24.91 40.91
N LYS A 2 -28.86 25.70 40.20
CA LYS A 2 -28.86 25.81 38.73
C LYS A 2 -28.11 24.61 38.14
N THR A 3 -28.79 23.77 37.36
CA THR A 3 -28.13 22.76 36.52
C THR A 3 -27.52 23.45 35.32
N ILE A 4 -26.20 23.36 35.20
CA ILE A 4 -25.41 23.96 34.13
C ILE A 4 -25.59 23.11 32.87
N THR A 5 -26.24 23.66 31.86
CA THR A 5 -26.32 23.07 30.52
C THR A 5 -24.99 23.31 29.80
N VAL A 6 -24.15 22.28 29.71
CA VAL A 6 -22.93 22.32 28.88
C VAL A 6 -23.32 21.95 27.45
N ILE A 7 -23.41 22.97 26.59
CA ILE A 7 -23.59 22.80 25.16
C ILE A 7 -22.24 22.41 24.57
N PHE A 8 -22.04 21.12 24.27
CA PHE A 8 -20.91 20.64 23.50
C PHE A 8 -21.21 20.89 22.01
N SER A 9 -20.94 22.10 21.54
CA SER A 9 -20.96 22.41 20.11
C SER A 9 -19.81 21.68 19.43
N ILE A 10 -20.04 20.43 19.03
CA ILE A 10 -19.15 19.72 18.10
C ILE A 10 -19.37 20.37 16.74
N LEU A 11 -18.46 21.26 16.40
CA LEU A 11 -18.31 21.84 15.08
C LEU A 11 -18.18 20.72 14.05
N PHE A 12 -19.20 20.67 13.20
CA PHE A 12 -19.20 20.09 11.87
C PHE A 12 -17.95 20.58 11.10
N PHE A 13 -16.88 19.79 11.06
CA PHE A 13 -15.84 19.95 10.03
C PHE A 13 -15.97 18.78 9.05
N SER A 14 -16.96 18.94 8.18
CA SER A 14 -17.12 18.19 6.95
C SER A 14 -15.94 18.47 6.04
N SER A 15 -14.90 17.66 6.15
CA SER A 15 -14.08 17.29 5.00
C SER A 15 -13.51 15.92 5.32
N ALA A 16 -14.07 14.87 4.70
CA ALA A 16 -13.36 13.61 4.51
C ALA A 16 -12.16 13.92 3.62
N LEU A 17 -11.12 14.50 4.21
CA LEU A 17 -9.85 14.62 3.54
C LEU A 17 -9.33 13.20 3.41
N ALA A 18 -9.28 12.74 2.16
CA ALA A 18 -8.82 11.42 1.80
C ALA A 18 -7.29 11.36 1.91
N PHE A 19 -6.77 11.56 3.12
CA PHE A 19 -5.36 11.39 3.38
C PHE A 19 -5.07 9.93 3.66
N SER A 20 -3.90 9.48 3.23
CA SER A 20 -3.34 8.19 3.62
C SER A 20 -2.85 8.24 5.06
N GLN A 21 -3.18 7.23 5.87
CA GLN A 21 -2.64 7.05 7.21
C GLN A 21 -1.32 6.27 7.16
N ASN A 22 -0.37 6.67 8.01
CA ASN A 22 0.85 5.94 8.25
C ASN A 22 0.64 4.98 9.43
N VAL A 23 0.74 3.67 9.20
CA VAL A 23 0.73 2.65 10.26
C VAL A 23 2.06 1.92 10.21
N GLY A 24 2.97 2.30 11.11
CA GLY A 24 4.37 1.89 10.98
C GLY A 24 4.92 2.34 9.63
N ASP A 25 5.42 1.39 8.84
CA ASP A 25 6.00 1.69 7.53
C ASP A 25 5.02 1.55 6.35
N THR A 26 3.73 1.36 6.63
CA THR A 26 2.64 1.14 5.68
C THR A 26 1.83 2.43 5.49
N LEU A 27 1.49 2.76 4.24
CA LEU A 27 0.64 3.89 3.84
C LEU A 27 -0.70 3.37 3.33
N VAL A 28 -1.77 3.56 4.10
CA VAL A 28 -3.11 3.05 3.74
C VAL A 28 -4.05 4.22 3.49
N SER A 29 -4.72 4.24 2.33
CA SER A 29 -5.81 5.17 2.08
C SER A 29 -6.94 4.96 3.08
N ASN A 30 -7.42 6.07 3.62
CA ASN A 30 -8.60 6.11 4.47
C ASN A 30 -9.90 6.17 3.67
N ASN A 31 -9.84 6.18 2.33
CA ASN A 31 -10.99 6.24 1.46
C ASN A 31 -10.87 5.23 0.29
N PRO A 32 -11.43 4.01 0.45
CA PRO A 32 -11.40 2.97 -0.58
C PRO A 32 -12.06 3.38 -1.91
N ALA A 33 -12.91 4.41 -1.93
CA ALA A 33 -13.59 4.86 -3.15
C ALA A 33 -12.64 5.58 -4.14
N ILE A 34 -11.52 6.12 -3.65
CA ILE A 34 -10.53 6.81 -4.49
C ILE A 34 -9.29 5.98 -4.77
N THR A 35 -9.03 4.95 -3.96
CA THR A 35 -7.91 4.04 -4.16
C THR A 35 -8.08 3.34 -5.51
N LYS A 36 -7.05 3.38 -6.34
CA LYS A 36 -7.00 2.73 -7.65
C LYS A 36 -6.02 1.57 -7.67
N VAL A 37 -4.95 1.66 -6.90
CA VAL A 37 -3.92 0.62 -6.85
C VAL A 37 -3.51 0.37 -5.41
N LYS A 38 -3.43 -0.91 -5.02
CA LYS A 38 -2.78 -1.32 -3.78
C LYS A 38 -1.50 -2.06 -4.10
N VAL A 39 -0.41 -1.66 -3.47
CA VAL A 39 0.90 -2.30 -3.56
C VAL A 39 1.16 -3.04 -2.26
N PHE A 40 1.25 -4.36 -2.32
CA PHE A 40 1.55 -5.20 -1.17
C PHE A 40 2.94 -5.77 -1.29
N TYR A 41 3.77 -5.58 -0.27
CA TYR A 41 4.99 -6.34 -0.09
C TYR A 41 4.92 -7.12 1.23
N PHE A 42 4.83 -8.44 1.11
CA PHE A 42 4.88 -9.34 2.24
C PHE A 42 6.34 -9.73 2.54
N HIS A 43 6.64 -9.98 3.80
CA HIS A 43 7.92 -10.48 4.26
C HIS A 43 7.75 -11.38 5.50
N ILE A 44 8.77 -12.17 5.84
CA ILE A 44 8.86 -12.86 7.16
C ILE A 44 9.56 -11.96 8.18
N THR A 45 9.56 -12.33 9.47
CA THR A 45 10.26 -11.59 10.54
C THR A 45 11.76 -11.54 10.25
N ASP A 46 12.37 -12.69 10.00
CA ASP A 46 13.80 -12.81 9.74
C ASP A 46 14.10 -12.62 8.25
N ARG A 47 14.20 -11.36 7.84
CA ARG A 47 14.44 -10.96 6.44
C ARG A 47 15.90 -11.17 6.04
N CYS A 48 16.11 -11.80 4.88
CA CYS A 48 17.44 -11.82 4.24
C CYS A 48 17.73 -10.50 3.52
N HIS A 49 19.00 -10.30 3.12
CA HIS A 49 19.43 -9.07 2.42
C HIS A 49 18.62 -8.78 1.15
N THR A 50 18.26 -9.82 0.39
CA THR A 50 17.45 -9.69 -0.83
C THR A 50 16.04 -9.18 -0.51
N CYS A 51 15.40 -9.66 0.57
CA CYS A 51 14.10 -9.16 1.01
C CYS A 51 14.17 -7.65 1.30
N TYR A 52 15.18 -7.23 2.08
CA TYR A 52 15.38 -5.80 2.39
C TYR A 52 15.62 -4.95 1.15
N SER A 53 16.36 -5.48 0.16
CA SER A 53 16.63 -4.78 -1.09
C SER A 53 15.35 -4.62 -1.91
N ILE A 54 14.49 -5.65 -1.98
CA ILE A 54 13.22 -5.58 -2.70
C ILE A 54 12.33 -4.51 -2.07
N GLU A 55 12.18 -4.54 -0.75
CA GLU A 55 11.41 -3.54 -0.01
C GLU A 55 11.94 -2.12 -0.28
N THR A 56 13.25 -1.94 -0.22
CA THR A 56 13.91 -0.66 -0.47
C THR A 56 13.59 -0.15 -1.87
N ASN A 57 13.66 -1.00 -2.88
CA ASN A 57 13.38 -0.60 -4.27
C ASN A 57 11.88 -0.32 -4.50
N VAL A 58 10.98 -1.06 -3.86
CA VAL A 58 9.53 -0.78 -3.86
C VAL A 58 9.26 0.60 -3.27
N ARG A 59 9.82 0.89 -2.08
CA ARG A 59 9.70 2.21 -1.43
C ARG A 59 10.26 3.33 -2.28
N LYS A 60 11.47 3.17 -2.81
CA LYS A 60 12.11 4.15 -3.71
C LYS A 60 11.22 4.43 -4.92
N THR A 61 10.64 3.39 -5.53
CA THR A 61 9.75 3.56 -6.68
C THR A 61 8.55 4.41 -6.32
N LEU A 62 7.88 4.08 -5.22
CA LEU A 62 6.66 4.73 -4.77
C LEU A 62 6.90 6.17 -4.31
N PHE A 63 7.87 6.40 -3.41
CA PHE A 63 8.13 7.74 -2.88
C PHE A 63 8.72 8.70 -3.91
N LYS A 64 9.48 8.19 -4.89
CA LYS A 64 10.06 9.04 -5.93
C LYS A 64 9.06 9.39 -7.04
N ASN A 65 8.19 8.46 -7.41
CA ASN A 65 7.38 8.59 -8.64
C ASN A 65 5.89 8.79 -8.39
N PHE A 66 5.40 8.48 -7.17
CA PHE A 66 3.96 8.43 -6.87
C PHE A 66 3.63 9.13 -5.55
N LYS A 67 4.44 10.11 -5.14
CA LYS A 67 4.26 10.79 -3.85
C LYS A 67 2.87 11.41 -3.73
N ASN A 68 2.39 12.07 -4.78
CA ASN A 68 1.09 12.73 -4.76
C ASN A 68 -0.05 11.71 -4.65
N GLU A 69 0.06 10.59 -5.36
CA GLU A 69 -0.92 9.49 -5.35
C GLU A 69 -0.95 8.78 -3.99
N LEU A 70 0.20 8.64 -3.32
CA LEU A 70 0.27 8.13 -1.96
C LEU A 70 -0.35 9.11 -0.97
N ASP A 71 0.04 10.39 -1.03
CA ASP A 71 -0.46 11.44 -0.12
C ASP A 71 -1.98 11.61 -0.24
N SER A 72 -2.50 11.50 -1.46
CA SER A 72 -3.94 11.61 -1.76
C SER A 72 -4.72 10.31 -1.64
N GLY A 73 -4.08 9.17 -1.29
CA GLY A 73 -4.77 7.88 -1.10
C GLY A 73 -5.23 7.19 -2.40
N ILE A 74 -4.75 7.63 -3.57
CA ILE A 74 -4.96 6.95 -4.85
C ILE A 74 -4.18 5.63 -4.90
N ILE A 75 -2.99 5.60 -4.27
CA ILE A 75 -2.18 4.40 -4.09
C ILE A 75 -2.06 4.06 -2.61
N ASP A 76 -2.29 2.80 -2.28
CA ASP A 76 -1.94 2.22 -0.98
C ASP A 76 -0.62 1.46 -1.08
N LEU A 77 0.24 1.59 -0.08
CA LEU A 77 1.43 0.76 0.11
C LEU A 77 1.32 0.00 1.44
N GLN A 78 1.21 -1.33 1.37
CA GLN A 78 1.18 -2.18 2.56
C GLN A 78 2.43 -3.06 2.62
N ILE A 79 3.21 -2.89 3.68
CA ILE A 79 4.40 -3.68 3.98
C ILE A 79 4.08 -4.54 5.20
N LEU A 80 3.92 -5.84 4.98
CA LEU A 80 3.27 -6.73 5.94
C LEU A 80 4.15 -7.94 6.28
N ASN A 81 4.27 -8.22 7.58
CA ASN A 81 4.87 -9.47 8.03
C ASN A 81 3.83 -10.61 7.92
N CYS A 82 4.08 -11.61 7.08
CA CYS A 82 3.15 -12.71 6.84
C CYS A 82 3.03 -13.70 8.00
N GLU A 83 3.91 -13.63 9.00
CA GLU A 83 3.88 -14.51 10.19
C GLU A 83 2.99 -13.94 11.30
N LYS A 84 2.55 -12.68 11.19
CA LYS A 84 1.67 -12.07 12.18
C LYS A 84 0.22 -12.51 11.99
N LEU A 85 -0.44 -12.89 13.09
CA LEU A 85 -1.83 -13.35 13.11
C LEU A 85 -2.82 -12.34 12.50
N GLU A 86 -2.59 -11.04 12.74
CA GLU A 86 -3.40 -9.96 12.18
C GLU A 86 -3.41 -9.92 10.64
N ASN A 87 -2.39 -10.49 9.99
CA ASN A 87 -2.23 -10.46 8.53
C ASN A 87 -2.72 -11.74 7.84
N VAL A 88 -3.15 -12.77 8.57
CA VAL A 88 -3.48 -14.11 8.01
C VAL A 88 -4.51 -14.04 6.88
N ALA A 89 -5.53 -13.17 6.99
CA ALA A 89 -6.53 -13.02 5.94
C ALA A 89 -5.93 -12.49 4.63
N LEU A 90 -5.03 -11.50 4.71
CA LEU A 90 -4.33 -10.96 3.55
C LEU A 90 -3.32 -11.96 3.00
N VAL A 91 -2.56 -12.63 3.86
CA VAL A 91 -1.59 -13.67 3.47
C VAL A 91 -2.26 -14.77 2.64
N LYS A 92 -3.43 -15.27 3.10
CA LYS A 92 -4.21 -16.26 2.33
C LYS A 92 -4.71 -15.72 1.00
N LYS A 93 -5.24 -14.49 1.00
CA LYS A 93 -5.79 -13.84 -0.20
C LYS A 93 -4.74 -13.66 -1.30
N TYR A 94 -3.53 -13.27 -0.91
CA TYR A 94 -2.41 -13.03 -1.84
C TYR A 94 -1.52 -14.25 -2.02
N ASN A 95 -1.85 -15.39 -1.40
CA ASN A 95 -1.02 -16.59 -1.36
C ASN A 95 0.45 -16.29 -0.99
N ALA A 96 0.66 -15.38 -0.04
CA ALA A 96 1.98 -14.94 0.36
C ALA A 96 2.68 -15.99 1.24
N TYR A 97 3.96 -16.25 0.97
CA TYR A 97 4.75 -17.29 1.68
C TYR A 97 6.15 -16.79 2.09
N GLY A 98 6.36 -15.48 2.06
CA GLY A 98 7.62 -14.82 2.40
C GLY A 98 7.72 -13.48 1.70
N SER A 99 8.82 -13.26 0.98
CA SER A 99 8.91 -12.13 0.03
C SER A 99 7.91 -12.31 -1.10
N THR A 100 6.81 -11.59 -1.04
CA THR A 100 5.78 -11.60 -2.08
C THR A 100 5.43 -10.16 -2.43
N LEU A 101 5.60 -9.77 -3.70
CA LEU A 101 5.21 -8.45 -4.19
C LEU A 101 3.99 -8.59 -5.09
N ALA A 102 2.88 -7.96 -4.70
CA ALA A 102 1.64 -7.99 -5.45
C ALA A 102 1.09 -6.59 -5.72
N LEU A 103 0.49 -6.42 -6.89
CA LEU A 103 -0.24 -5.22 -7.27
C LEU A 103 -1.72 -5.55 -7.43
N THR A 104 -2.59 -4.72 -6.88
CA THR A 104 -4.04 -4.92 -6.97
C THR A 104 -4.71 -3.70 -7.58
N LYS A 105 -5.44 -3.90 -8.68
CA LYS A 105 -6.27 -2.86 -9.29
C LYS A 105 -7.62 -2.79 -8.57
N ILE A 106 -8.02 -1.58 -8.25
CA ILE A 106 -9.32 -1.23 -7.68
C ILE A 106 -10.10 -0.43 -8.71
N GLU A 107 -11.33 -0.84 -8.98
CA GLU A 107 -12.30 -0.10 -9.78
C GLU A 107 -13.61 0.01 -8.98
N ASN A 108 -14.14 1.22 -8.85
CA ASN A 108 -15.37 1.51 -8.09
C ASN A 108 -15.36 0.94 -6.65
N GLY A 109 -14.20 1.01 -5.99
CA GLY A 109 -14.02 0.50 -4.62
C GLY A 109 -13.91 -1.02 -4.50
N ALA A 110 -13.99 -1.77 -5.61
CA ALA A 110 -13.85 -3.21 -5.64
C ALA A 110 -12.52 -3.62 -6.28
N GLU A 111 -11.92 -4.70 -5.77
CA GLU A 111 -10.74 -5.30 -6.40
C GLU A 111 -11.13 -6.04 -7.66
N VAL A 112 -10.50 -5.70 -8.79
CA VAL A 112 -10.80 -6.31 -10.09
C VAL A 112 -9.66 -7.19 -10.61
N LYS A 113 -8.44 -6.98 -10.14
CA LYS A 113 -7.27 -7.75 -10.54
C LYS A 113 -6.22 -7.76 -9.43
N ILE A 114 -5.68 -8.94 -9.14
CA ILE A 114 -4.47 -9.13 -8.34
C ILE A 114 -3.39 -9.68 -9.28
N ASP A 115 -2.22 -9.06 -9.27
CA ASP A 115 -1.05 -9.47 -10.05
C ASP A 115 0.12 -9.77 -9.10
N ASP A 116 0.51 -11.04 -8.99
CA ASP A 116 1.70 -11.45 -8.26
C ASP A 116 2.93 -11.23 -9.17
N ILE A 117 3.73 -10.23 -8.81
CA ILE A 117 4.93 -9.82 -9.54
C ILE A 117 6.21 -10.19 -8.78
N THR A 118 6.15 -11.18 -7.89
CA THR A 118 7.28 -11.65 -7.10
C THR A 118 8.44 -12.09 -7.98
N ASN A 119 8.17 -12.85 -9.04
CA ASN A 119 9.21 -13.28 -10.00
C ASN A 119 9.92 -12.09 -10.64
N PHE A 120 9.17 -11.05 -11.00
CA PHE A 120 9.76 -9.80 -11.50
C PHE A 120 10.69 -9.19 -10.45
N ALA A 121 10.22 -9.05 -9.20
CA ALA A 121 10.98 -8.41 -8.13
C ALA A 121 12.34 -9.09 -7.93
N PHE A 122 12.36 -10.42 -7.87
CA PHE A 122 13.61 -11.18 -7.75
C PHE A 122 14.47 -11.11 -9.02
N SER A 123 13.87 -11.15 -10.21
CA SER A 123 14.64 -11.12 -11.46
C SER A 123 15.36 -9.80 -11.70
N LYS A 124 14.82 -8.68 -11.20
CA LYS A 124 15.35 -7.33 -11.43
C LYS A 124 16.10 -6.74 -10.24
N ILE A 125 16.21 -7.47 -9.12
CA ILE A 125 16.73 -6.91 -7.88
C ILE A 125 18.18 -6.39 -7.97
N HIS A 126 18.98 -6.96 -8.87
CA HIS A 126 20.39 -6.60 -9.05
C HIS A 126 20.61 -5.33 -9.88
N ASP A 127 19.57 -4.82 -10.55
CA ASP A 127 19.60 -3.56 -11.28
C ASP A 127 18.50 -2.63 -10.74
N GLU A 128 18.87 -1.77 -9.81
CA GLU A 128 17.95 -0.83 -9.16
C GLU A 128 17.23 0.08 -10.18
N SER A 129 17.95 0.54 -11.21
CA SER A 129 17.38 1.45 -12.23
C SER A 129 16.29 0.74 -13.02
N VAL A 130 16.57 -0.49 -13.46
CA VAL A 130 15.61 -1.32 -14.19
C VAL A 130 14.43 -1.70 -13.29
N PHE A 131 14.67 -2.11 -12.04
CA PHE A 131 13.61 -2.43 -11.09
C PHE A 131 12.66 -1.25 -10.92
N ILE A 132 13.19 -0.06 -10.63
CA ILE A 132 12.38 1.14 -10.38
C ILE A 132 11.59 1.53 -11.63
N SER A 133 12.24 1.50 -12.80
CA SER A 133 11.60 1.87 -14.06
C SER A 133 10.46 0.91 -14.43
N GLU A 134 10.71 -0.41 -14.36
CA GLU A 134 9.71 -1.41 -14.71
C GLU A 134 8.55 -1.48 -13.69
N LEU A 135 8.83 -1.36 -12.38
CA LEU A 135 7.77 -1.31 -11.36
C LEU A 135 6.91 -0.05 -11.52
N LYS A 136 7.53 1.10 -11.83
CA LYS A 136 6.80 2.34 -12.15
C LYS A 136 5.83 2.11 -13.31
N LEU A 137 6.30 1.51 -14.42
CA LEU A 137 5.45 1.26 -15.59
C LEU A 137 4.27 0.33 -15.25
N LYS A 138 4.51 -0.73 -14.46
CA LYS A 138 3.44 -1.62 -13.99
C LYS A 138 2.38 -0.88 -13.18
N ILE A 139 2.79 -0.01 -12.25
CA ILE A 139 1.84 0.80 -11.46
C ILE A 139 1.10 1.81 -12.34
N GLN A 140 1.79 2.50 -13.25
CA GLN A 140 1.17 3.44 -14.18
C GLN A 140 0.12 2.78 -15.08
N GLU A 141 0.35 1.55 -15.51
CA GLU A 141 -0.62 0.79 -16.28
C GLU A 141 -1.91 0.55 -15.48
N LEU A 142 -1.79 0.19 -14.20
CA LEU A 142 -2.95 -0.04 -13.34
C LEU A 142 -3.70 1.23 -12.95
N LEU A 143 -3.05 2.41 -13.00
CA LEU A 143 -3.68 3.71 -12.74
C LEU A 143 -4.53 4.23 -13.90
N LYS A 144 -4.38 3.65 -15.10
CA LYS A 144 -5.18 4.04 -16.25
C LYS A 144 -6.67 3.73 -15.99
N PRO A 145 -7.58 4.61 -16.46
CA PRO A 145 -9.02 4.43 -16.31
C PRO A 145 -9.50 3.12 -16.95
#